data_AF-A0A0F7PC44-F1
#
_entry.id   AF-A0A0F7PC44-F1
#
_cell.length_a   1.000
_cell.length_b   1.000
_cell.length_c   1.000
_cell.angle_alpha   90.00
_cell.angle_beta   90.00
_cell.angle_gamma   90.00
#
_symmetry.space_group_name_H-M   'P 1'
#
loop_
_entity.id
_entity.type
_entity.pdbx_description
1 polymer ?
#
loop_
_entity_poly.entity_id
_entity_poly.type
_entity_poly.pdbx_seq_one_letter_code
_entity_poly.pdbx_strand_id
1 'polypeptide(L)'
;MKVRHQPALGPRGIRTFLTIGKDEVPMDVPALNRDRTTLGVLGIAVLAAVVRLVGLGTRVFHWDEARIGYWILQYMETGLWNYRPVVHGPFLFHTNDVLFQAFGPTDFVARVAVAVVGALLPLAALLFRERLEHLETLVLAAFLAFNPVLLYYSRFMRNDVLVAAFAFVALGSFVRLIDTGRSRYLYVGSGLLALAATTKGIVVVYLVIWVGTLVLVADSRLLVARFRGGSPAAVARDYASSLAGRLERWALPLWIAVVEFLVVFAVLYAPRPELYQAFGDPTRLLGVVEAATVDVWWELWDTWIAADHEHSYVDFLLADAKRLSATSLVVTLFGILGFLVDRYGRRRSRDVIIVGFAWAAGAFLIFPAVTNISAAWGLVHTVVPLAIPAAVGVGVIVEKAARLRRLDDRVGAVAISIVVLLATAQVGVTAYQTSFASPQSADNPLVQYGQPAGHLQETLSDVERIADSNTGTDVLFYGDQFYVANESRPSAGENWSNRLPVSWYLERADAEVESTMQVGGLSDPPPVVIARASDYSEVNAELDGYEALAYELTATGTETVFFLDRSALPESG
;
A
#
# COMPACT_ATOMS: atom_id res chain seq x y z
N MET A 1 73.79 -32.56 4.19
CA MET A 1 73.15 -31.27 4.55
C MET A 1 72.21 -30.90 3.40
N LYS A 2 70.91 -31.24 3.50
CA LYS A 2 69.94 -31.05 2.41
C LYS A 2 68.95 -29.96 2.77
N VAL A 3 69.09 -28.81 2.13
CA VAL A 3 68.15 -27.68 2.16
C VAL A 3 66.97 -28.02 1.26
N ARG A 4 65.74 -27.88 1.79
CA ARG A 4 64.48 -28.03 1.05
C ARG A 4 64.21 -26.77 0.22
N HIS A 5 63.96 -26.94 -1.07
CA HIS A 5 63.28 -25.96 -1.91
C HIS A 5 61.82 -26.41 -2.14
N GLN A 6 60.86 -25.51 -1.89
CA GLN A 6 59.49 -25.60 -2.39
C GLN A 6 59.46 -25.37 -3.92
N PRO A 7 58.49 -25.96 -4.64
CA PRO A 7 57.96 -25.38 -5.86
C PRO A 7 56.54 -24.83 -5.66
N ALA A 8 56.26 -23.78 -6.44
CA ALA A 8 55.15 -22.84 -6.35
C ALA A 8 53.77 -23.41 -6.72
N LEU A 9 52.73 -22.85 -6.08
CA LEU A 9 51.32 -23.02 -6.42
C LEU A 9 50.97 -22.17 -7.65
N GLY A 10 50.56 -22.81 -8.74
CA GLY A 10 50.05 -22.14 -9.95
C GLY A 10 48.58 -21.71 -9.84
N PRO A 11 48.13 -20.73 -10.65
CA PRO A 11 46.80 -20.14 -10.58
C PRO A 11 45.77 -21.03 -11.29
N ARG A 12 45.28 -22.06 -10.60
CA ARG A 12 44.17 -22.92 -11.09
C ARG A 12 43.05 -23.15 -10.07
N GLY A 13 42.91 -22.31 -9.06
CA GLY A 13 41.72 -22.24 -8.22
C GLY A 13 41.15 -20.83 -8.30
N ILE A 14 39.98 -20.67 -8.92
CA ILE A 14 39.05 -19.50 -9.01
C ILE A 14 38.41 -19.44 -10.42
N ARG A 15 38.02 -20.57 -11.01
CA ARG A 15 37.28 -20.56 -12.31
C ARG A 15 36.02 -21.43 -12.39
N THR A 16 35.54 -22.00 -11.29
CA THR A 16 34.40 -22.95 -11.33
C THR A 16 33.11 -22.43 -10.68
N PHE A 17 33.03 -21.16 -10.29
CA PHE A 17 31.84 -20.64 -9.57
C PHE A 17 30.78 -19.93 -10.44
N LEU A 18 31.02 -19.64 -11.73
CA LEU A 18 30.13 -18.75 -12.51
C LEU A 18 29.81 -19.21 -13.94
N THR A 19 30.06 -20.45 -14.32
CA THR A 19 29.65 -20.97 -15.64
C THR A 19 28.28 -21.64 -15.56
N ILE A 20 27.24 -20.87 -15.90
CA ILE A 20 25.93 -21.43 -16.29
C ILE A 20 26.12 -22.03 -17.69
N GLY A 21 26.46 -23.32 -17.72
CA GLY A 21 26.51 -24.14 -18.93
C GLY A 21 25.12 -24.26 -19.55
N LYS A 22 25.08 -24.18 -20.88
CA LYS A 22 23.90 -23.98 -21.71
C LYS A 22 23.27 -25.29 -22.19
N ASP A 23 23.38 -26.35 -21.40
CA ASP A 23 22.91 -27.67 -21.80
C ASP A 23 21.47 -27.86 -21.30
N GLU A 24 20.52 -27.49 -22.15
CA GLU A 24 19.09 -27.76 -22.01
C GLU A 24 18.84 -29.27 -22.05
N VAL A 25 18.72 -29.90 -20.87
CA VAL A 25 18.12 -31.22 -20.70
C VAL A 25 16.76 -31.04 -20.01
N PRO A 26 15.64 -31.46 -20.62
CA PRO A 26 14.30 -31.24 -20.07
C PRO A 26 14.13 -31.80 -18.66
N MET A 27 13.34 -31.10 -17.85
CA MET A 27 13.10 -31.39 -16.43
C MET A 27 12.06 -32.50 -16.21
N ASP A 28 12.26 -33.25 -15.12
CA ASP A 28 11.24 -34.09 -14.46
C ASP A 28 10.94 -33.54 -13.04
N VAL A 29 10.82 -32.22 -12.93
CA VAL A 29 9.97 -31.56 -11.94
C VAL A 29 8.60 -31.53 -12.60
N PRO A 30 7.46 -31.86 -11.93
CA PRO A 30 6.18 -31.98 -12.61
C PRO A 30 5.98 -30.74 -13.48
N ALA A 31 6.02 -30.95 -14.81
CA ALA A 31 6.14 -29.85 -15.74
C ALA A 31 4.94 -28.93 -15.50
N LEU A 32 5.21 -27.75 -14.94
CA LEU A 32 4.21 -26.70 -14.83
C LEU A 32 4.00 -26.20 -16.25
N ASN A 33 2.93 -26.64 -16.89
CA ASN A 33 2.48 -26.01 -18.11
C ASN A 33 1.78 -24.67 -17.76
N ARG A 34 1.43 -23.91 -18.79
CA ARG A 34 0.74 -22.61 -18.63
C ARG A 34 -0.56 -22.74 -17.83
N ASP A 35 -1.30 -23.84 -18.01
CA ASP A 35 -2.59 -24.05 -17.35
C ASP A 35 -2.42 -24.30 -15.85
N ARG A 36 -1.48 -25.18 -15.46
CA ARG A 36 -1.15 -25.43 -14.05
C ARG A 36 -0.61 -24.19 -13.35
N THR A 37 0.21 -23.40 -14.04
CA THR A 37 0.71 -22.13 -13.49
C THR A 37 -0.45 -21.18 -13.23
N THR A 38 -1.39 -21.07 -14.18
CA THR A 38 -2.57 -20.20 -14.04
C THR A 38 -3.46 -20.66 -12.88
N LEU A 39 -3.75 -21.97 -12.78
CA LEU A 39 -4.51 -22.55 -11.68
C LEU A 39 -3.82 -22.33 -10.32
N GLY A 40 -2.49 -22.45 -10.26
CA GLY A 40 -1.72 -22.18 -9.05
C GLY A 40 -1.84 -20.71 -8.61
N VAL A 41 -1.73 -19.76 -9.55
CA VAL A 41 -1.93 -18.33 -9.25
C VAL A 41 -3.37 -18.05 -8.78
N LEU A 42 -4.38 -18.69 -9.41
CA LEU A 42 -5.76 -18.57 -8.97
C LEU A 42 -5.96 -19.11 -7.54
N GLY A 43 -5.39 -20.27 -7.22
CA GLY A 43 -5.42 -20.84 -5.86
C GLY A 43 -4.77 -19.92 -4.83
N ILE A 44 -3.63 -19.30 -5.18
CA ILE A 44 -2.97 -18.29 -4.34
C ILE A 44 -3.86 -17.07 -4.12
N ALA A 45 -4.54 -16.57 -5.16
CA ALA A 45 -5.44 -15.43 -5.04
C ALA A 45 -6.68 -15.74 -4.18
N VAL A 46 -7.24 -16.94 -4.29
CA VAL A 46 -8.34 -17.39 -3.42
C VAL A 46 -7.89 -17.43 -1.95
N LEU A 47 -6.72 -18.02 -1.68
CA LEU A 47 -6.17 -18.03 -0.32
C LEU A 47 -5.87 -16.60 0.18
N ALA A 48 -5.34 -15.74 -0.69
CA ALA A 48 -5.11 -14.33 -0.38
C ALA A 48 -6.40 -13.60 0.01
N ALA A 49 -7.52 -13.91 -0.66
CA ALA A 49 -8.84 -13.36 -0.34
C ALA A 49 -9.35 -13.84 1.03
N VAL A 50 -9.27 -15.14 1.31
CA VAL A 50 -9.69 -15.70 2.62
C VAL A 50 -8.92 -15.04 3.76
N VAL A 51 -7.59 -14.99 3.66
CA VAL A 51 -6.73 -14.41 4.71
C VAL A 51 -6.98 -12.90 4.88
N ARG A 52 -7.35 -12.17 3.84
CA ARG A 52 -7.66 -10.73 3.94
C ARG A 52 -9.04 -10.43 4.48
N LEU A 53 -10.06 -11.24 4.14
CA LEU A 53 -11.44 -10.95 4.49
C LEU A 53 -11.83 -11.50 5.87
N VAL A 54 -11.24 -12.60 6.32
CA VAL A 54 -11.54 -13.16 7.65
C VAL A 54 -11.14 -12.18 8.75
N GLY A 55 -12.09 -11.81 9.60
CA GLY A 55 -11.89 -10.87 10.70
C GLY A 55 -11.49 -9.47 10.26
N LEU A 56 -11.85 -9.02 9.06
CA LEU A 56 -11.43 -7.72 8.53
C LEU A 56 -11.90 -6.52 9.39
N GLY A 57 -13.06 -6.64 10.04
CA GLY A 57 -13.61 -5.63 10.93
C GLY A 57 -13.19 -5.73 12.41
N THR A 58 -12.32 -6.67 12.80
CA THR A 58 -12.06 -6.91 14.24
C THR A 58 -11.19 -5.86 14.90
N ARG A 59 -10.43 -5.08 14.13
CA ARG A 59 -9.52 -4.06 14.65
C ARG A 59 -10.20 -2.69 14.67
N VAL A 60 -10.04 -1.95 15.77
CA VAL A 60 -10.45 -0.53 15.84
C VAL A 60 -9.78 0.25 14.72
N PHE A 61 -10.49 1.24 14.19
CA PHE A 61 -9.97 2.13 13.18
C PHE A 61 -8.68 2.81 13.60
N HIS A 62 -7.73 2.81 12.68
CA HIS A 62 -6.61 3.74 12.74
C HIS A 62 -7.11 5.17 12.52
N TRP A 63 -6.40 6.18 13.03
CA TRP A 63 -6.75 7.59 12.86
C TRP A 63 -7.00 7.99 11.39
N ASP A 64 -6.12 7.58 10.47
CA ASP A 64 -6.32 7.79 9.03
C ASP A 64 -7.58 7.12 8.47
N GLU A 65 -7.98 5.94 8.98
CA GLU A 65 -9.23 5.29 8.57
C GLU A 65 -10.43 6.10 9.07
N ALA A 66 -10.41 6.48 10.36
CA ALA A 66 -11.47 7.26 10.98
C ALA A 66 -11.63 8.64 10.33
N ARG A 67 -10.53 9.31 9.99
CA ARG A 67 -10.56 10.58 9.28
C ARG A 67 -11.24 10.45 7.92
N ILE A 68 -10.84 9.48 7.10
CA ILE A 68 -11.45 9.27 5.78
C ILE A 68 -12.92 8.86 5.95
N GLY A 69 -13.23 7.94 6.87
CA GLY A 69 -14.58 7.46 7.13
C GLY A 69 -15.53 8.58 7.54
N TYR A 70 -15.12 9.42 8.49
CA TYR A 70 -15.89 10.58 8.93
C TYR A 70 -16.26 11.51 7.77
N TRP A 71 -15.28 11.88 6.94
CA TRP A 71 -15.54 12.78 5.81
C TRP A 71 -16.39 12.14 4.71
N ILE A 72 -16.43 10.80 4.61
CA ILE A 72 -17.37 10.11 3.71
C ILE A 72 -18.79 10.21 4.25
N LEU A 73 -19.02 10.04 5.55
CA LEU A 73 -20.35 10.18 6.16
C LEU A 73 -20.88 11.60 6.01
N GLN A 74 -20.04 12.60 6.27
CA GLN A 74 -20.37 14.00 6.02
C GLN A 74 -20.70 14.29 4.55
N TYR A 75 -20.01 13.65 3.61
CA TYR A 75 -20.37 13.74 2.19
C TYR A 75 -21.71 13.07 1.90
N MET A 76 -21.98 11.90 2.48
CA MET A 76 -23.26 11.20 2.31
C MET A 76 -24.44 12.02 2.82
N GLU A 77 -24.27 12.72 3.94
CA GLU A 77 -25.30 13.56 4.54
C GLU A 77 -25.55 14.84 3.70
N THR A 78 -24.47 15.52 3.30
CA THR A 78 -24.57 16.85 2.68
C THR A 78 -24.67 16.82 1.15
N GLY A 79 -24.19 15.75 0.50
CA GLY A 79 -23.98 15.69 -0.95
C GLY A 79 -22.87 16.60 -1.48
N LEU A 80 -22.11 17.25 -0.60
CA LEU A 80 -21.06 18.21 -0.95
C LEU A 80 -19.69 17.54 -0.90
N TRP A 81 -19.00 17.48 -2.04
CA TRP A 81 -17.65 16.94 -2.09
C TRP A 81 -16.70 17.90 -2.78
N ASN A 82 -15.58 18.17 -2.14
CA ASN A 82 -14.46 18.93 -2.70
C ASN A 82 -13.17 18.21 -2.38
N TYR A 83 -12.17 18.34 -3.24
CA TYR A 83 -10.87 17.75 -3.00
C TYR A 83 -10.24 18.36 -1.74
N ARG A 84 -9.65 17.49 -0.92
CA ARG A 84 -8.97 17.85 0.33
C ARG A 84 -7.67 17.06 0.42
N PRO A 85 -6.51 17.69 0.21
CA PRO A 85 -5.22 16.99 0.18
C PRO A 85 -4.92 16.17 1.44
N VAL A 86 -5.43 16.62 2.60
CA VAL A 86 -5.26 15.99 3.92
C VAL A 86 -5.84 14.56 4.01
N VAL A 87 -6.78 14.19 3.14
CA VAL A 87 -7.41 12.85 3.08
C VAL A 87 -7.04 12.05 1.82
N HIS A 88 -6.03 12.52 1.07
CA HIS A 88 -5.55 11.92 -0.18
C HIS A 88 -6.62 11.90 -1.29
N GLY A 89 -6.43 11.03 -2.29
CA GLY A 89 -7.24 11.03 -3.51
C GLY A 89 -8.70 10.54 -3.32
N PRO A 90 -9.58 10.89 -4.27
CA PRO A 90 -11.02 10.65 -4.19
C PRO A 90 -11.48 9.19 -4.33
N PHE A 91 -10.60 8.25 -4.69
CA PHE A 91 -11.01 6.88 -5.01
C PHE A 91 -11.80 6.21 -3.87
N LEU A 92 -11.27 6.25 -2.64
CA LEU A 92 -11.95 5.68 -1.48
C LEU A 92 -13.22 6.44 -1.12
N PHE A 93 -13.26 7.78 -1.33
CA PHE A 93 -14.47 8.56 -1.06
C PHE A 93 -15.67 8.05 -1.86
N HIS A 94 -15.53 7.99 -3.19
CA HIS A 94 -16.64 7.58 -4.06
C HIS A 94 -16.93 6.09 -3.99
N THR A 95 -15.91 5.27 -3.75
CA THR A 95 -16.12 3.81 -3.63
C THR A 95 -16.82 3.48 -2.32
N ASN A 96 -16.40 4.07 -1.21
CA ASN A 96 -16.95 3.77 0.09
C ASN A 96 -18.31 4.43 0.33
N ASP A 97 -18.57 5.60 -0.25
CA ASP A 97 -19.92 6.19 -0.30
C ASP A 97 -20.95 5.16 -0.81
N VAL A 98 -20.68 4.57 -1.98
CA VAL A 98 -21.55 3.53 -2.56
C VAL A 98 -21.64 2.29 -1.67
N LEU A 99 -20.53 1.86 -1.06
CA LEU A 99 -20.53 0.68 -0.18
C LEU A 99 -21.31 0.92 1.13
N PHE A 100 -21.18 2.10 1.72
CA PHE A 100 -21.88 2.47 2.95
C PHE A 100 -23.38 2.63 2.70
N GLN A 101 -23.79 3.23 1.58
CA GLN A 101 -25.20 3.25 1.19
C GLN A 101 -25.78 1.84 1.00
N ALA A 102 -25.00 0.89 0.46
CA ALA A 102 -25.47 -0.46 0.16
C ALA A 102 -25.47 -1.42 1.37
N PHE A 103 -24.49 -1.30 2.27
CA PHE A 103 -24.23 -2.28 3.33
C PHE A 103 -24.10 -1.68 4.74
N GLY A 104 -24.19 -0.36 4.87
CA GLY A 104 -23.99 0.37 6.13
C GLY A 104 -22.51 0.67 6.44
N PRO A 105 -22.24 1.71 7.24
CA PRO A 105 -20.89 2.14 7.62
C PRO A 105 -20.30 1.29 8.76
N THR A 106 -19.86 0.07 8.44
CA THR A 106 -19.15 -0.79 9.40
C THR A 106 -17.66 -0.84 9.15
N ASP A 107 -16.88 -1.13 10.19
CA ASP A 107 -15.42 -1.31 10.07
C ASP A 107 -15.03 -2.37 9.04
N PHE A 108 -15.86 -3.41 8.89
CA PHE A 108 -15.69 -4.42 7.84
C PHE A 108 -15.87 -3.79 6.46
N VAL A 109 -17.05 -3.19 6.19
CA VAL A 109 -17.41 -2.64 4.86
C VAL A 109 -16.41 -1.59 4.41
N ALA A 110 -15.96 -0.72 5.32
CA ALA A 110 -15.00 0.33 5.02
C ALA A 110 -13.68 -0.19 4.45
N ARG A 111 -13.24 -1.37 4.89
CA ARG A 111 -11.97 -1.99 4.48
C ARG A 111 -12.10 -2.93 3.28
N VAL A 112 -13.33 -3.29 2.88
CA VAL A 112 -13.58 -4.30 1.83
C VAL A 112 -12.91 -3.92 0.50
N ALA A 113 -13.03 -2.66 0.07
CA ALA A 113 -12.47 -2.22 -1.21
C ALA A 113 -10.95 -2.49 -1.30
N VAL A 114 -10.21 -2.10 -0.26
CA VAL A 114 -8.74 -2.31 -0.18
C VAL A 114 -8.40 -3.79 -0.05
N ALA A 115 -9.15 -4.53 0.78
CA ALA A 115 -8.94 -5.97 0.98
C ALA A 115 -9.15 -6.77 -0.31
N VAL A 116 -10.18 -6.44 -1.09
CA VAL A 116 -10.48 -7.09 -2.38
C VAL A 116 -9.39 -6.77 -3.40
N VAL A 117 -8.98 -5.50 -3.56
CA VAL A 117 -7.89 -5.15 -4.48
C VAL A 117 -6.58 -5.83 -4.08
N GLY A 118 -6.25 -5.84 -2.79
CA GLY A 118 -5.09 -6.56 -2.26
C GLY A 118 -5.17 -8.08 -2.47
N ALA A 119 -6.36 -8.68 -2.39
CA ALA A 119 -6.59 -10.10 -2.64
C ALA A 119 -6.47 -10.49 -4.12
N LEU A 120 -6.80 -9.57 -5.02
CA LEU A 120 -6.69 -9.75 -6.47
C LEU A 120 -5.26 -9.48 -7.00
N LEU A 121 -4.44 -8.74 -6.26
CA LEU A 121 -3.07 -8.38 -6.65
C LEU A 121 -2.19 -9.58 -7.09
N PRO A 122 -2.26 -10.78 -6.48
CA PRO A 122 -1.50 -11.95 -6.95
C PRO A 122 -1.77 -12.33 -8.41
N LEU A 123 -2.98 -12.06 -8.93
CA LEU A 123 -3.34 -12.32 -10.33
C LEU A 123 -2.49 -11.49 -11.31
N ALA A 124 -1.97 -10.33 -10.87
CA ALA A 124 -1.09 -9.48 -11.67
C ALA A 124 0.17 -10.22 -12.13
N ALA A 125 0.61 -11.27 -11.42
CA ALA A 125 1.73 -12.09 -11.82
C ALA A 125 1.55 -12.69 -13.23
N LEU A 126 0.31 -13.00 -13.64
CA LEU A 126 0.00 -13.54 -14.96
C LEU A 126 0.27 -12.54 -16.10
N LEU A 127 0.34 -11.24 -15.82
CA LEU A 127 0.71 -10.22 -16.81
C LEU A 127 2.19 -10.33 -17.20
N PHE A 128 3.01 -10.93 -16.34
CA PHE A 128 4.47 -11.07 -16.55
C PHE A 128 4.89 -12.46 -17.06
N ARG A 129 3.93 -13.38 -17.27
CA ARG A 129 4.20 -14.80 -17.60
C ARG A 129 4.93 -15.09 -18.92
N GLU A 130 5.05 -14.11 -19.81
CA GLU A 130 5.87 -14.23 -21.04
C GLU A 130 7.33 -13.80 -20.81
N ARG A 131 7.59 -13.10 -19.69
CA ARG A 131 8.90 -12.55 -19.31
C ARG A 131 9.51 -13.27 -18.10
N LEU A 132 8.68 -14.01 -17.36
CA LEU A 132 9.03 -14.82 -16.21
C LEU A 132 8.78 -16.30 -16.50
N GLU A 133 9.58 -17.17 -15.88
CA GLU A 133 9.36 -18.60 -15.90
C GLU A 133 8.11 -18.99 -15.07
N HIS A 134 7.63 -20.23 -15.24
CA HIS A 134 6.44 -20.73 -14.54
C HIS A 134 6.57 -20.65 -13.01
N LEU A 135 7.73 -21.07 -12.48
CA LEU A 135 8.02 -20.98 -11.05
C LEU A 135 8.13 -19.51 -10.60
N GLU A 136 8.86 -18.68 -11.34
CA GLU A 136 8.98 -17.24 -11.05
C GLU A 136 7.59 -16.57 -11.00
N THR A 137 6.67 -16.96 -11.90
CA THR A 137 5.28 -16.45 -11.90
C THR A 137 4.51 -16.84 -10.64
N LEU A 138 4.61 -18.11 -10.20
CA LEU A 138 3.97 -18.57 -8.96
C LEU A 138 4.55 -17.90 -7.72
N VAL A 139 5.88 -17.74 -7.68
CA VAL A 139 6.57 -17.08 -6.55
C VAL A 139 6.21 -15.60 -6.50
N LEU A 140 6.12 -14.91 -7.64
CA LEU A 140 5.64 -13.53 -7.68
C LEU A 140 4.23 -13.42 -7.10
N ALA A 141 3.30 -14.29 -7.52
CA ALA A 141 1.95 -14.33 -6.95
C ALA A 141 1.97 -14.57 -5.43
N ALA A 142 2.81 -15.50 -4.96
CA ALA A 142 2.94 -15.80 -3.53
C ALA A 142 3.49 -14.61 -2.72
N PHE A 143 4.49 -13.89 -3.22
CA PHE A 143 5.00 -12.68 -2.56
C PHE A 143 3.96 -11.56 -2.51
N LEU A 144 3.22 -11.34 -3.59
CA LEU A 144 2.12 -10.36 -3.61
C LEU A 144 0.98 -10.77 -2.66
N ALA A 145 0.75 -12.07 -2.47
CA ALA A 145 -0.29 -12.59 -1.59
C ALA A 145 0.07 -12.54 -0.10
N PHE A 146 1.28 -12.96 0.26
CA PHE A 146 1.62 -13.31 1.64
C PHE A 146 2.75 -12.49 2.26
N ASN A 147 3.30 -11.50 1.55
CA ASN A 147 4.22 -10.58 2.19
C ASN A 147 3.54 -9.88 3.39
N PRO A 148 4.17 -9.84 4.58
CA PRO A 148 3.57 -9.27 5.79
C PRO A 148 3.09 -7.82 5.66
N VAL A 149 3.86 -6.96 4.97
CA VAL A 149 3.49 -5.55 4.73
C VAL A 149 2.21 -5.47 3.90
N LEU A 150 2.16 -6.23 2.79
CA LEU A 150 1.02 -6.22 1.87
C LEU A 150 -0.23 -6.81 2.52
N LEU A 151 -0.08 -7.90 3.28
CA LEU A 151 -1.19 -8.50 3.98
C LEU A 151 -1.76 -7.56 5.04
N TYR A 152 -0.91 -7.00 5.90
CA TYR A 152 -1.31 -6.11 6.98
C TYR A 152 -2.04 -4.87 6.45
N TYR A 153 -1.44 -4.14 5.51
CA TYR A 153 -2.03 -2.88 5.01
C TYR A 153 -3.17 -3.06 4.03
N SER A 154 -3.33 -4.24 3.43
CA SER A 154 -4.55 -4.55 2.65
C SER A 154 -5.79 -4.73 3.53
N ARG A 155 -5.61 -4.77 4.86
CA ARG A 155 -6.69 -4.85 5.86
C ARG A 155 -6.95 -3.49 6.54
N PHE A 156 -6.61 -2.39 5.87
CA PHE A 156 -6.94 -1.02 6.29
C PHE A 156 -7.66 -0.31 5.15
N MET A 157 -8.52 0.65 5.47
CA MET A 157 -9.06 1.63 4.53
C MET A 157 -7.98 2.68 4.21
N ARG A 158 -6.93 2.25 3.51
CA ARG A 158 -5.75 3.05 3.17
C ARG A 158 -5.44 3.00 1.68
N ASN A 159 -4.89 4.10 1.19
CA ASN A 159 -4.63 4.33 -0.22
C ASN A 159 -3.34 3.64 -0.75
N ASP A 160 -2.38 3.27 0.11
CA ASP A 160 -1.06 2.80 -0.34
C ASP A 160 -1.07 1.46 -1.10
N VAL A 161 -1.90 0.49 -0.67
CA VAL A 161 -2.07 -0.79 -1.38
C VAL A 161 -2.79 -0.59 -2.71
N LEU A 162 -3.81 0.28 -2.73
CA LEU A 162 -4.59 0.59 -3.93
C LEU A 162 -3.70 1.20 -5.02
N VAL A 163 -2.94 2.26 -4.70
CA VAL A 163 -2.10 2.95 -5.69
C VAL A 163 -0.99 2.03 -6.22
N ALA A 164 -0.36 1.24 -5.35
CA ALA A 164 0.66 0.29 -5.76
C ALA A 164 0.08 -0.83 -6.63
N ALA A 165 -1.09 -1.38 -6.26
CA ALA A 165 -1.75 -2.43 -7.03
C ALA A 165 -2.18 -1.93 -8.43
N PHE A 166 -2.86 -0.79 -8.50
CA PHE A 166 -3.29 -0.20 -9.77
C PHE A 166 -2.10 0.14 -10.67
N ALA A 167 -1.05 0.77 -10.13
CA ALA A 167 0.16 1.07 -10.88
C ALA A 167 0.90 -0.21 -11.34
N PHE A 168 0.95 -1.25 -10.50
CA PHE A 168 1.62 -2.52 -10.83
C PHE A 168 0.88 -3.28 -11.94
N VAL A 169 -0.45 -3.32 -11.89
CA VAL A 169 -1.28 -3.92 -12.95
C VAL A 169 -1.23 -3.08 -14.22
N ALA A 170 -1.14 -1.74 -14.12
CA ALA A 170 -0.91 -0.86 -15.26
C ALA A 170 0.44 -1.15 -15.94
N LEU A 171 1.53 -1.25 -15.16
CA LEU A 171 2.85 -1.65 -15.66
C LEU A 171 2.79 -3.02 -16.35
N GLY A 172 2.17 -4.02 -15.72
CA GLY A 172 1.99 -5.34 -16.30
C GLY A 172 1.18 -5.29 -17.61
N SER A 173 0.18 -4.43 -17.70
CA SER A 173 -0.61 -4.20 -18.91
C SER A 173 0.24 -3.58 -20.02
N PHE A 174 1.09 -2.60 -19.72
CA PHE A 174 2.03 -2.05 -20.69
C PHE A 174 3.09 -3.07 -21.14
N VAL A 175 3.54 -3.95 -20.25
CA VAL A 175 4.39 -5.10 -20.65
C VAL A 175 3.64 -6.02 -21.61
N ARG A 176 2.37 -6.36 -21.34
CA ARG A 176 1.52 -7.16 -22.24
C ARG A 176 1.23 -6.46 -23.56
N LEU A 177 1.09 -5.15 -23.57
CA LEU A 177 0.98 -4.34 -24.79
C LEU A 177 2.22 -4.53 -25.65
N ILE A 178 3.42 -4.42 -25.06
CA ILE A 178 4.69 -4.63 -25.76
C ILE A 178 4.81 -6.06 -26.29
N ASP A 179 4.40 -7.05 -25.50
CA ASP A 179 4.54 -8.47 -25.85
C ASP A 179 3.56 -8.92 -26.94
N THR A 180 2.37 -8.33 -26.98
CA THR A 180 1.27 -8.82 -27.84
C THR A 180 0.86 -7.86 -28.94
N GLY A 181 1.24 -6.59 -28.85
CA GLY A 181 0.81 -5.53 -29.77
C GLY A 181 -0.68 -5.20 -29.73
N ARG A 182 -1.43 -5.65 -28.70
CA ARG A 182 -2.89 -5.46 -28.62
C ARG A 182 -3.27 -4.20 -27.84
N SER A 183 -4.03 -3.31 -28.45
CA SER A 183 -4.42 -2.00 -27.88
C SER A 183 -5.24 -2.09 -26.60
N ARG A 184 -6.01 -3.17 -26.40
CA ARG A 184 -6.78 -3.36 -25.15
C ARG A 184 -5.94 -3.22 -23.86
N TYR A 185 -4.66 -3.61 -23.90
CA TYR A 185 -3.79 -3.49 -22.72
C TYR A 185 -3.31 -2.06 -22.50
N LEU A 186 -3.31 -1.23 -23.54
CA LEU A 186 -3.06 0.21 -23.41
C LEU A 186 -4.21 0.86 -22.64
N TYR A 187 -5.46 0.58 -23.02
CA TYR A 187 -6.65 1.14 -22.37
C TYR A 187 -6.77 0.67 -20.92
N VAL A 188 -6.69 -0.64 -20.68
CA VAL A 188 -6.68 -1.21 -19.32
C VAL A 188 -5.56 -0.59 -18.46
N GLY A 189 -4.35 -0.46 -19.01
CA GLY A 189 -3.24 0.16 -18.31
C GLY A 189 -3.47 1.64 -18.02
N SER A 190 -4.05 2.39 -18.96
CA SER A 190 -4.35 3.81 -18.82
C SER A 190 -5.43 4.08 -17.76
N GLY A 191 -6.55 3.35 -17.83
CA GLY A 191 -7.63 3.45 -16.85
C GLY A 191 -7.15 3.10 -15.44
N LEU A 192 -6.36 2.03 -15.27
CA LEU A 192 -5.77 1.69 -13.97
C LEU A 192 -4.77 2.73 -13.47
N LEU A 193 -3.97 3.31 -14.37
CA LEU A 193 -3.07 4.40 -13.99
C LEU A 193 -3.86 5.65 -13.55
N ALA A 194 -5.01 5.92 -14.16
CA ALA A 194 -5.93 6.98 -13.71
C ALA A 194 -6.49 6.68 -12.31
N LEU A 195 -6.90 5.44 -12.03
CA LEU A 195 -7.33 5.03 -10.69
C LEU A 195 -6.19 5.11 -9.66
N ALA A 196 -4.96 4.80 -10.05
CA ALA A 196 -3.78 5.00 -9.19
C ALA A 196 -3.61 6.49 -8.84
N ALA A 197 -3.78 7.37 -9.83
CA ALA A 197 -3.69 8.82 -9.64
C ALA A 197 -4.81 9.39 -8.77
N THR A 198 -6.02 8.83 -8.84
CA THR A 198 -7.15 9.21 -7.98
C THR A 198 -7.11 8.57 -6.59
N THR A 199 -6.12 7.72 -6.33
CA THR A 199 -5.89 7.12 -5.01
C THR A 199 -4.90 7.95 -4.20
N LYS A 200 -3.73 8.28 -4.78
CA LYS A 200 -2.67 9.03 -4.08
C LYS A 200 -1.68 9.67 -5.05
N GLY A 201 -1.26 10.90 -4.76
CA GLY A 201 -0.31 11.68 -5.57
C GLY A 201 1.08 11.04 -5.77
N ILE A 202 1.43 10.03 -4.96
CA ILE A 202 2.69 9.26 -5.08
C ILE A 202 2.87 8.62 -6.47
N VAL A 203 1.79 8.46 -7.24
CA VAL A 203 1.86 8.00 -8.64
C VAL A 203 2.84 8.82 -9.48
N VAL A 204 3.01 10.12 -9.20
CA VAL A 204 3.95 11.00 -9.92
C VAL A 204 5.39 10.51 -9.73
N VAL A 205 5.75 10.10 -8.51
CA VAL A 205 7.07 9.51 -8.21
C VAL A 205 7.28 8.22 -8.99
N TYR A 206 6.25 7.37 -9.12
CA TYR A 206 6.36 6.16 -9.93
C TYR A 206 6.65 6.48 -11.40
N LEU A 207 5.94 7.45 -11.98
CA LEU A 207 6.14 7.86 -13.38
C LEU A 207 7.55 8.41 -13.60
N VAL A 208 8.05 9.24 -12.68
CA VAL A 208 9.43 9.74 -12.72
C VAL A 208 10.44 8.59 -12.67
N ILE A 209 10.26 7.62 -11.75
CA ILE A 209 11.15 6.46 -11.65
C ILE A 209 11.09 5.60 -12.92
N TRP A 210 9.89 5.36 -13.46
CA TRP A 210 9.73 4.55 -14.68
C TRP A 210 10.39 5.22 -15.88
N VAL A 211 10.17 6.52 -16.10
CA VAL A 211 10.81 7.29 -17.17
C VAL A 211 12.33 7.30 -16.97
N GLY A 212 12.81 7.60 -15.77
CA GLY A 212 14.24 7.57 -15.44
C GLY A 212 14.87 6.20 -15.70
N THR A 213 14.16 5.12 -15.37
CA THR A 213 14.63 3.76 -15.63
C THR A 213 14.69 3.44 -17.12
N LEU A 214 13.70 3.87 -17.92
CA LEU A 214 13.72 3.70 -19.37
C LEU A 214 14.90 4.45 -20.00
N VAL A 215 15.22 5.65 -19.51
CA VAL A 215 16.41 6.41 -19.92
C VAL A 215 17.69 5.66 -19.58
N LEU A 216 17.83 5.14 -18.36
CA LEU A 216 18.99 4.35 -17.94
C LEU A 216 19.15 3.04 -18.76
N VAL A 217 18.04 2.38 -19.08
CA VAL A 217 18.06 1.19 -19.96
C VAL A 217 18.51 1.58 -21.36
N ALA A 218 18.01 2.68 -21.93
CA ALA A 218 18.44 3.17 -23.24
C ALA A 218 19.93 3.53 -23.26
N ASP A 219 20.41 4.28 -22.26
CA ASP A 219 21.81 4.65 -22.11
C ASP A 219 22.72 3.41 -21.99
N SER A 220 22.34 2.44 -21.16
CA SER A 220 23.12 1.21 -21.00
C SER A 220 23.34 0.46 -22.32
N ARG A 221 22.37 0.52 -23.24
CA ARG A 221 22.48 -0.11 -24.57
C ARG A 221 23.38 0.67 -25.50
N LEU A 222 23.36 2.01 -25.42
CA LEU A 222 24.31 2.87 -26.14
C LEU A 222 25.75 2.63 -25.67
N LEU A 223 25.96 2.52 -24.36
CA LEU A 223 27.26 2.18 -23.78
C LEU A 223 27.74 0.80 -24.21
N VAL A 224 26.88 -0.22 -24.15
CA VAL A 224 27.22 -1.59 -24.62
C VAL A 224 27.57 -1.59 -26.11
N ALA A 225 26.86 -0.83 -26.93
CA ALA A 225 27.18 -0.71 -28.35
C ALA A 225 28.57 -0.10 -28.56
N ARG A 226 28.91 0.96 -27.81
CA ARG A 226 30.25 1.57 -27.82
C ARG A 226 31.34 0.57 -27.45
N PHE A 227 31.17 -0.16 -26.35
CA PHE A 227 32.16 -1.14 -25.88
C PHE A 227 32.35 -2.32 -26.84
N ARG A 228 31.31 -2.68 -27.60
CA ARG A 228 31.39 -3.74 -28.62
C ARG A 228 31.92 -3.25 -29.98
N GLY A 229 32.43 -2.02 -30.07
CA GLY A 229 32.94 -1.43 -31.30
C GLY A 229 31.84 -1.01 -32.30
N GLY A 230 30.57 -1.00 -31.87
CA GLY A 230 29.46 -0.48 -32.66
C GLY A 230 29.31 1.03 -32.53
N SER A 231 28.46 1.63 -33.37
CA SER A 231 28.15 3.08 -33.32
C SER A 231 26.97 3.35 -32.39
N PRO A 232 27.15 4.08 -31.26
CA PRO A 232 26.04 4.51 -30.41
C PRO A 232 25.05 5.39 -31.18
N ALA A 233 25.54 6.22 -32.12
CA ALA A 233 24.71 7.06 -32.96
C ALA A 233 23.81 6.25 -33.92
N ALA A 234 24.23 5.05 -34.34
CA ALA A 234 23.36 4.16 -35.10
C ALA A 234 22.26 3.58 -34.21
N VAL A 235 22.60 3.11 -33.00
CA VAL A 235 21.63 2.59 -32.03
C VAL A 235 20.61 3.67 -31.60
N ALA A 236 21.07 4.90 -31.37
CA ALA A 236 20.20 6.02 -31.04
C ALA A 236 19.24 6.35 -32.20
N ARG A 237 19.73 6.37 -33.45
CA ARG A 237 18.89 6.57 -34.64
C ARG A 237 17.86 5.47 -34.82
N ASP A 238 18.24 4.21 -34.59
CA ASP A 238 17.32 3.06 -34.63
C ASP A 238 16.23 3.18 -33.55
N TYR A 239 16.58 3.63 -32.35
CA TYR A 239 15.59 3.91 -31.31
C TYR A 239 14.64 5.03 -31.71
N ALA A 240 15.18 6.14 -32.21
CA ALA A 240 14.38 7.29 -32.63
C ALA A 240 13.41 6.92 -33.77
N SER A 241 13.90 6.23 -34.81
CA SER A 241 13.07 5.80 -35.94
C SER A 241 12.03 4.76 -35.53
N SER A 242 12.40 3.79 -34.67
CA SER A 242 11.45 2.83 -34.11
C SER A 242 10.41 3.50 -33.23
N LEU A 243 10.77 4.54 -32.47
CA LEU A 243 9.84 5.26 -31.62
C LEU A 243 8.88 6.08 -32.46
N ALA A 244 9.38 6.85 -33.44
CA ALA A 244 8.56 7.62 -34.37
C ALA A 244 7.54 6.74 -35.10
N GLY A 245 8.01 5.64 -35.71
CA GLY A 245 7.11 4.70 -36.40
C GLY A 245 6.16 3.94 -35.47
N ARG A 246 6.43 3.87 -34.16
CA ARG A 246 5.45 3.37 -33.18
C ARG A 246 4.45 4.46 -32.82
N LEU A 247 4.89 5.68 -32.53
CA LEU A 247 4.01 6.79 -32.19
C LEU A 247 3.02 7.08 -33.32
N GLU A 248 3.46 7.06 -34.57
CA GLU A 248 2.58 7.25 -35.72
C GLU A 248 1.50 6.15 -35.81
N ARG A 249 1.92 4.88 -35.70
CA ARG A 249 0.99 3.73 -35.71
C ARG A 249 0.03 3.70 -34.52
N TRP A 250 0.48 4.21 -33.37
CA TRP A 250 -0.26 4.19 -32.11
C TRP A 250 -0.88 5.53 -31.75
N ALA A 251 -0.83 6.53 -32.63
CA ALA A 251 -1.26 7.90 -32.33
C ALA A 251 -2.71 7.95 -31.83
N LEU A 252 -3.64 7.35 -32.58
CA LEU A 252 -5.05 7.29 -32.19
C LEU A 252 -5.28 6.48 -30.91
N PRO A 253 -4.77 5.24 -30.74
CA PRO A 253 -4.89 4.52 -29.48
C PRO A 253 -4.30 5.26 -28.28
N LEU A 254 -3.14 5.92 -28.44
CA LEU A 254 -2.52 6.71 -27.38
C LEU A 254 -3.39 7.92 -27.02
N TRP A 255 -3.95 8.60 -28.02
CA TRP A 255 -4.85 9.73 -27.78
C TRP A 255 -6.12 9.29 -27.04
N ILE A 256 -6.73 8.17 -27.45
CA ILE A 256 -7.88 7.58 -26.74
C ILE A 256 -7.50 7.24 -25.29
N ALA A 257 -6.34 6.64 -25.06
CA ALA A 257 -5.87 6.30 -23.71
C ALA A 257 -5.64 7.54 -22.84
N VAL A 258 -5.11 8.64 -23.42
CA VAL A 258 -4.96 9.93 -22.72
C VAL A 258 -6.32 10.51 -22.36
N VAL A 259 -7.28 10.51 -23.30
CA VAL A 259 -8.65 10.99 -23.01
C VAL A 259 -9.32 10.13 -21.95
N GLU A 260 -9.21 8.81 -22.03
CA GLU A 260 -9.69 7.89 -20.99
C GLU A 260 -9.11 8.25 -19.61
N PHE A 261 -7.79 8.44 -19.53
CA PHE A 261 -7.14 8.83 -18.29
C PHE A 261 -7.69 10.15 -17.75
N LEU A 262 -7.76 11.18 -18.59
CA LEU A 262 -8.23 12.51 -18.21
C LEU A 262 -9.70 12.51 -17.78
N VAL A 263 -10.55 11.73 -18.46
CA VAL A 263 -11.97 11.61 -18.09
C VAL A 263 -12.12 10.93 -16.73
N VAL A 264 -11.45 9.79 -16.50
CA VAL A 264 -11.52 9.10 -15.20
C VAL A 264 -10.99 10.00 -14.08
N PHE A 265 -9.85 10.66 -14.33
CA PHE A 265 -9.24 11.58 -13.37
C PHE A 265 -10.18 12.75 -13.04
N ALA A 266 -10.65 13.48 -14.06
CA ALA A 266 -11.50 14.65 -13.89
C ALA A 266 -12.84 14.30 -13.25
N VAL A 267 -13.48 13.19 -13.63
CA VAL A 267 -14.77 12.80 -13.03
C VAL A 267 -14.64 12.50 -11.54
N LEU A 268 -13.58 11.82 -11.10
CA LEU A 268 -13.40 11.51 -9.69
C LEU A 268 -12.98 12.72 -8.85
N TYR A 269 -12.21 13.64 -9.43
CA TYR A 269 -11.75 14.86 -8.77
C TYR A 269 -12.69 16.07 -8.90
N ALA A 270 -13.73 15.99 -9.74
CA ALA A 270 -14.65 17.11 -9.91
C ALA A 270 -15.44 17.40 -8.62
N PRO A 271 -15.64 18.67 -8.27
CA PRO A 271 -16.44 19.03 -7.11
C PRO A 271 -17.92 18.66 -7.32
N ARG A 272 -18.59 18.27 -6.22
CA ARG A 272 -20.03 17.95 -6.18
C ARG A 272 -20.72 19.00 -5.31
N PRO A 273 -21.86 19.57 -5.78
CA PRO A 273 -22.70 19.13 -6.90
C PRO A 273 -22.39 19.77 -8.27
N GLU A 274 -21.33 20.57 -8.39
CA GLU A 274 -20.98 21.35 -9.59
C GLU A 274 -20.86 20.47 -10.84
N LEU A 275 -20.28 19.27 -10.71
CA LEU A 275 -20.24 18.27 -11.76
C LEU A 275 -21.63 17.93 -12.30
N TYR A 276 -22.59 17.70 -11.41
CA TYR A 276 -23.96 17.35 -11.80
C TYR A 276 -24.69 18.52 -12.43
N GLN A 277 -24.46 19.72 -11.91
CA GLN A 277 -25.03 20.95 -12.46
C GLN A 277 -24.51 21.24 -13.87
N ALA A 278 -23.27 20.88 -14.18
CA ALA A 278 -22.70 21.05 -15.52
C ALA A 278 -23.38 20.19 -16.60
N PHE A 279 -24.11 19.12 -16.23
CA PHE A 279 -24.98 18.40 -17.19
C PHE A 279 -26.22 19.19 -17.59
N GLY A 280 -26.74 20.05 -16.69
CA GLY A 280 -27.85 20.95 -16.97
C GLY A 280 -27.43 22.28 -17.61
N ASP A 281 -26.20 22.72 -17.33
CA ASP A 281 -25.61 23.96 -17.85
C ASP A 281 -24.17 23.72 -18.35
N PRO A 282 -24.01 23.41 -19.65
CA PRO A 282 -22.70 23.11 -20.23
C PRO A 282 -21.68 24.25 -20.12
N THR A 283 -22.09 25.49 -19.85
CA THR A 283 -21.16 26.61 -19.66
C THR A 283 -20.27 26.43 -18.43
N ARG A 284 -20.69 25.59 -17.48
CA ARG A 284 -19.95 25.25 -16.25
C ARG A 284 -18.89 24.17 -16.44
N LEU A 285 -18.93 23.41 -17.56
CA LEU A 285 -18.03 22.28 -17.78
C LEU A 285 -16.56 22.68 -17.75
N LEU A 286 -16.21 23.85 -18.31
CA LEU A 286 -14.83 24.32 -18.31
C LEU A 286 -14.32 24.53 -16.87
N GLY A 287 -15.11 25.20 -16.03
CA GLY A 287 -14.74 25.46 -14.63
C GLY A 287 -14.66 24.18 -13.80
N VAL A 288 -15.54 23.20 -14.04
CA VAL A 288 -15.46 21.88 -13.39
C VAL A 288 -14.20 21.13 -13.80
N VAL A 289 -13.83 21.17 -15.09
CA VAL A 289 -12.59 20.52 -15.57
C VAL A 289 -11.35 21.21 -15.01
N GLU A 290 -11.33 22.54 -14.95
CA GLU A 290 -10.24 23.32 -14.34
C GLU A 290 -10.07 22.95 -12.86
N ALA A 291 -11.16 22.98 -12.09
CA ALA A 291 -11.17 22.57 -10.68
C ALA A 291 -10.69 21.13 -10.49
N ALA A 292 -11.15 20.20 -11.34
CA ALA A 292 -10.81 18.79 -11.24
C ALA A 292 -9.37 18.44 -11.71
N THR A 293 -8.64 19.38 -12.32
CA THR A 293 -7.33 19.11 -12.91
C THR A 293 -6.24 20.07 -12.46
N VAL A 294 -6.39 21.36 -12.77
CA VAL A 294 -5.39 22.41 -12.50
C VAL A 294 -5.36 22.72 -11.01
N ASP A 295 -6.52 22.95 -10.39
CA ASP A 295 -6.58 23.30 -8.97
C ASP A 295 -6.10 22.13 -8.10
N VAL A 296 -6.55 20.91 -8.42
CA VAL A 296 -6.05 19.67 -7.80
C VAL A 296 -4.53 19.55 -7.91
N TRP A 297 -3.94 19.89 -9.06
CA TRP A 297 -2.49 19.85 -9.23
C TRP A 297 -1.79 20.85 -8.32
N TRP A 298 -2.30 22.08 -8.20
CA TRP A 298 -1.72 23.09 -7.31
C TRP A 298 -1.87 22.70 -5.85
N GLU A 299 -3.03 22.21 -5.44
CA GLU A 299 -3.23 21.72 -4.07
C GLU A 299 -2.30 20.55 -3.72
N LEU A 300 -2.09 19.61 -4.65
CA LEU A 300 -1.11 18.52 -4.51
C LEU A 300 0.32 19.06 -4.42
N TRP A 301 0.67 20.01 -5.28
CA TRP A 301 1.99 20.63 -5.32
C TRP A 301 2.28 21.35 -4.00
N ASP A 302 1.37 22.20 -3.55
CA ASP A 302 1.52 23.01 -2.34
C ASP A 302 1.60 22.14 -1.09
N THR A 303 0.78 21.08 -1.01
CA THR A 303 0.73 20.20 0.17
C THR A 303 1.90 19.22 0.24
N TRP A 304 2.42 18.74 -0.91
CA TRP A 304 3.32 17.58 -0.92
C TRP A 304 4.68 17.85 -1.54
N ILE A 305 4.80 18.79 -2.47
CA ILE A 305 6.05 19.08 -3.17
C ILE A 305 6.72 20.36 -2.64
N ALA A 306 5.94 21.43 -2.46
CA ALA A 306 6.43 22.70 -1.95
C ALA A 306 6.38 22.79 -0.42
N ALA A 307 5.59 21.95 0.24
CA ALA A 307 5.52 21.92 1.70
C ALA A 307 6.88 21.59 2.32
N ASP A 308 7.21 22.30 3.40
CA ASP A 308 8.40 21.97 4.18
C ASP A 308 8.15 20.68 4.96
N HIS A 309 9.15 19.80 4.93
CA HIS A 309 9.12 18.51 5.61
C HIS A 309 10.20 18.55 6.68
N GLU A 310 9.85 19.09 7.85
CA GLU A 310 10.75 19.17 9.01
C GLU A 310 10.97 17.77 9.62
N HIS A 311 11.79 16.95 8.97
CA HIS A 311 12.22 15.67 9.51
C HIS A 311 13.63 15.29 9.05
N SER A 312 14.27 14.41 9.79
CA SER A 312 15.54 13.81 9.37
C SER A 312 15.29 12.71 8.33
N TYR A 313 15.69 12.97 7.08
CA TYR A 313 15.66 11.98 6.00
C TYR A 313 16.35 10.67 6.39
N VAL A 314 17.52 10.77 7.06
CA VAL A 314 18.33 9.62 7.45
C VAL A 314 17.60 8.79 8.50
N ASP A 315 16.94 9.41 9.48
CA ASP A 315 16.22 8.67 10.51
C ASP A 315 15.01 7.95 9.92
N PHE A 316 14.30 8.57 8.98
CA PHE A 316 13.18 7.92 8.28
C PHE A 316 13.67 6.75 7.43
N LEU A 317 14.75 6.93 6.67
CA LEU A 317 15.34 5.86 5.86
C LEU A 317 15.81 4.68 6.73
N LEU A 318 16.43 4.95 7.88
CA LEU A 318 16.86 3.92 8.82
C LEU A 318 15.67 3.21 9.48
N ALA A 319 14.62 3.94 9.84
CA ALA A 319 13.38 3.37 10.35
C ALA A 319 12.73 2.43 9.32
N ASP A 320 12.66 2.85 8.05
CA ASP A 320 12.13 2.05 6.96
C ASP A 320 13.01 0.84 6.65
N ALA A 321 14.35 0.98 6.68
CA ALA A 321 15.26 -0.16 6.55
C ALA A 321 15.04 -1.20 7.66
N LYS A 322 14.88 -0.74 8.91
CA LYS A 322 14.61 -1.61 10.06
C LYS A 322 13.28 -2.34 9.88
N ARG A 323 12.20 -1.64 9.55
CA ARG A 323 10.87 -2.23 9.30
C ARG A 323 10.87 -3.19 8.11
N LEU A 324 11.53 -2.82 7.00
CA LEU A 324 11.66 -3.68 5.82
C LEU A 324 12.43 -4.97 6.16
N SER A 325 13.49 -4.89 6.95
CA SER A 325 14.23 -6.07 7.41
C SER A 325 13.41 -6.94 8.36
N ALA A 326 12.59 -6.36 9.23
CA ALA A 326 11.75 -7.12 10.16
C ALA A 326 10.59 -7.84 9.44
N THR A 327 10.05 -7.23 8.39
CA THR A 327 8.76 -7.65 7.79
C THR A 327 8.89 -8.25 6.40
N SER A 328 9.96 -7.95 5.67
CA SER A 328 10.11 -8.29 4.25
C SER A 328 11.52 -8.77 3.88
N LEU A 329 12.30 -9.27 4.85
CA LEU A 329 13.68 -9.71 4.65
C LEU A 329 13.85 -10.64 3.45
N VAL A 330 12.99 -11.66 3.35
CA VAL A 330 13.02 -12.67 2.29
C VAL A 330 12.85 -12.04 0.91
N VAL A 331 11.84 -11.18 0.73
CA VAL A 331 11.61 -10.48 -0.55
C VAL A 331 12.81 -9.59 -0.88
N THR A 332 13.37 -8.90 0.11
CA THR A 332 14.52 -8.01 -0.10
C THR A 332 15.77 -8.76 -0.52
N LEU A 333 16.16 -9.82 0.21
CA LEU A 333 17.35 -10.60 -0.10
C LEU A 333 17.24 -11.31 -1.45
N PHE A 334 16.10 -11.94 -1.73
CA PHE A 334 15.88 -12.56 -3.03
C PHE A 334 15.74 -11.53 -4.15
N GLY A 335 15.21 -10.34 -3.88
CA GLY A 335 15.11 -9.24 -4.83
C GLY A 335 16.48 -8.75 -5.27
N ILE A 336 17.39 -8.53 -4.32
CA ILE A 336 18.78 -8.17 -4.62
C ILE A 336 19.47 -9.32 -5.38
N LEU A 337 19.34 -10.56 -4.91
CA LEU A 337 19.94 -11.72 -5.58
C LEU A 337 19.45 -11.87 -7.03
N GLY A 338 18.13 -11.84 -7.24
CA GLY A 338 17.52 -12.01 -8.55
C GLY A 338 17.90 -10.90 -9.52
N PHE A 339 17.97 -9.65 -9.04
CA PHE A 339 18.49 -8.54 -9.83
C PHE A 339 19.96 -8.78 -10.24
N LEU A 340 20.84 -9.11 -9.28
CA LEU A 340 22.27 -9.30 -9.56
C LEU A 340 22.51 -10.48 -10.51
N VAL A 341 21.83 -11.61 -10.31
CA VAL A 341 21.97 -12.79 -11.16
C VAL A 341 21.44 -12.52 -12.57
N ASP A 342 20.30 -11.85 -12.71
CA ASP A 342 19.77 -11.50 -14.04
C ASP A 342 20.69 -10.50 -14.75
N ARG A 343 21.15 -9.47 -14.01
CA ARG A 343 21.93 -8.36 -14.56
C ARG A 343 23.34 -8.76 -15.00
N TYR A 344 24.01 -9.61 -14.22
CA TYR A 344 25.42 -9.97 -14.41
C TYR A 344 25.64 -11.42 -14.84
N GLY A 345 24.70 -12.32 -14.57
CA GLY A 345 24.80 -13.74 -14.92
C GLY A 345 24.31 -14.08 -16.34
N ARG A 346 23.51 -13.20 -16.97
CA ARG A 346 22.96 -13.44 -18.32
C ARG A 346 23.64 -12.57 -19.37
N ARG A 347 23.72 -13.09 -20.61
CA ARG A 347 24.26 -12.33 -21.77
C ARG A 347 23.40 -11.10 -22.13
N ARG A 348 22.12 -11.13 -21.80
CA ARG A 348 21.17 -10.03 -21.93
C ARG A 348 20.22 -10.09 -20.73
N SER A 349 20.21 -9.01 -19.95
CA SER A 349 19.29 -8.84 -18.83
C SER A 349 17.86 -8.65 -19.32
N ARG A 350 16.90 -9.05 -18.50
CA ARG A 350 15.47 -8.87 -18.74
C ARG A 350 15.07 -7.48 -18.27
N ASP A 351 14.55 -6.65 -19.17
CA ASP A 351 14.20 -5.26 -18.85
C ASP A 351 13.20 -5.16 -17.69
N VAL A 352 12.25 -6.09 -17.57
CA VAL A 352 11.25 -6.11 -16.49
C VAL A 352 11.87 -6.25 -15.09
N ILE A 353 13.00 -6.96 -14.98
CA ILE A 353 13.71 -7.16 -13.72
C ILE A 353 14.43 -5.85 -13.31
N ILE A 354 15.01 -5.15 -14.29
CA ILE A 354 15.63 -3.84 -14.08
C ILE A 354 14.57 -2.82 -13.66
N VAL A 355 13.43 -2.78 -14.36
CA VAL A 355 12.31 -1.88 -14.02
C VAL A 355 11.76 -2.15 -12.63
N GLY A 356 11.51 -3.42 -12.28
CA GLY A 356 11.05 -3.78 -10.94
C GLY A 356 12.05 -3.39 -9.84
N PHE A 357 13.35 -3.67 -10.05
CA PHE A 357 14.36 -3.31 -9.06
C PHE A 357 14.57 -1.79 -8.93
N ALA A 358 14.63 -1.07 -10.05
CA ALA A 358 14.78 0.40 -10.04
C ALA A 358 13.56 1.09 -9.45
N TRP A 359 12.35 0.59 -9.71
CA TRP A 359 11.14 1.06 -9.04
C TRP A 359 11.21 0.84 -7.53
N ALA A 360 11.53 -0.36 -7.08
CA ALA A 360 11.68 -0.65 -5.65
C ALA A 360 12.73 0.22 -4.96
N ALA A 361 13.92 0.32 -5.54
CA ALA A 361 15.03 1.10 -5.00
C ALA A 361 14.72 2.60 -5.01
N GLY A 362 14.16 3.11 -6.12
CA GLY A 362 13.75 4.51 -6.24
C GLY A 362 12.67 4.87 -5.22
N ALA A 363 11.65 4.02 -5.06
CA ALA A 363 10.60 4.23 -4.06
C ALA A 363 11.18 4.20 -2.64
N PHE A 364 12.05 3.24 -2.32
CA PHE A 364 12.68 3.14 -1.00
C PHE A 364 13.54 4.37 -0.65
N LEU A 365 14.23 4.95 -1.63
CA LEU A 365 15.10 6.11 -1.42
C LEU A 365 14.35 7.44 -1.45
N ILE A 366 13.30 7.56 -2.28
CA ILE A 366 12.56 8.82 -2.46
C ILE A 366 11.48 8.96 -1.39
N PHE A 367 10.78 7.88 -1.02
CA PHE A 367 9.63 7.97 -0.10
C PHE A 367 9.96 8.63 1.24
N PRO A 368 11.09 8.32 1.92
CA PRO A 368 11.49 9.00 3.15
C PRO A 368 11.79 10.50 3.00
N ALA A 369 11.98 11.00 1.77
CA ALA A 369 12.25 12.42 1.51
C ALA A 369 10.97 13.25 1.27
N VAL A 370 9.85 12.59 0.98
CA VAL A 370 8.61 13.24 0.51
C VAL A 370 7.41 12.91 1.41
N THR A 371 7.62 12.31 2.58
CA THR A 371 6.55 11.93 3.51
C THR A 371 6.71 12.68 4.83
N ASN A 372 5.65 13.33 5.29
CA ASN A 372 5.66 14.06 6.55
C ASN A 372 5.61 13.15 7.79
N ILE A 373 5.33 11.85 7.61
CA ILE A 373 5.23 10.87 8.69
C ILE A 373 6.03 9.60 8.38
N SER A 374 6.69 9.08 9.41
CA SER A 374 7.42 7.81 9.33
C SER A 374 6.45 6.65 9.54
N ALA A 375 5.87 6.15 8.44
CA ALA A 375 4.83 5.14 8.48
C ALA A 375 5.15 3.91 7.63
N ALA A 376 4.99 2.72 8.22
CA ALA A 376 5.39 1.45 7.60
C ALA A 376 4.59 1.08 6.32
N TRP A 377 3.43 1.71 6.05
CA TRP A 377 2.71 1.54 4.78
C TRP A 377 3.47 2.09 3.58
N GLY A 378 4.44 2.98 3.79
CA GLY A 378 5.36 3.42 2.74
C GLY A 378 6.12 2.26 2.10
N LEU A 379 6.38 1.18 2.85
CA LEU A 379 7.09 0.00 2.35
C LEU A 379 6.32 -0.75 1.26
N VAL A 380 5.00 -0.56 1.13
CA VAL A 380 4.20 -1.13 0.03
C VAL A 380 4.78 -0.71 -1.33
N HIS A 381 5.20 0.55 -1.45
CA HIS A 381 5.76 1.14 -2.68
C HIS A 381 7.11 0.52 -3.08
N THR A 382 7.82 -0.07 -2.13
CA THR A 382 9.08 -0.80 -2.35
C THR A 382 8.83 -2.28 -2.60
N VAL A 383 8.01 -2.93 -1.76
CA VAL A 383 7.84 -4.39 -1.75
C VAL A 383 7.13 -4.90 -3.00
N VAL A 384 6.08 -4.22 -3.48
CA VAL A 384 5.33 -4.63 -4.67
C VAL A 384 6.23 -4.77 -5.89
N PRO A 385 7.01 -3.75 -6.30
CA PRO A 385 7.91 -3.89 -7.44
C PRO A 385 9.12 -4.82 -7.16
N LEU A 386 9.60 -4.89 -5.91
CA LEU A 386 10.72 -5.77 -5.53
C LEU A 386 10.35 -7.26 -5.62
N ALA A 387 9.07 -7.59 -5.56
CA ALA A 387 8.59 -8.96 -5.72
C ALA A 387 8.96 -9.56 -7.10
N ILE A 388 9.08 -8.73 -8.15
CA ILE A 388 9.49 -9.18 -9.50
C ILE A 388 10.90 -9.79 -9.48
N PRO A 389 11.97 -9.05 -9.13
CA PRO A 389 13.30 -9.64 -9.04
C PRO A 389 13.39 -10.68 -7.93
N ALA A 390 12.60 -10.58 -6.85
CA ALA A 390 12.61 -11.58 -5.78
C ALA A 390 12.17 -12.96 -6.29
N ALA A 391 11.15 -13.00 -7.15
CA ALA A 391 10.71 -14.24 -7.76
C ALA A 391 11.81 -14.92 -8.60
N VAL A 392 12.61 -14.12 -9.32
CA VAL A 392 13.80 -14.62 -10.03
C VAL A 392 14.84 -15.17 -9.05
N GLY A 393 15.11 -14.46 -7.95
CA GLY A 393 16.06 -14.89 -6.93
C GLY A 393 15.72 -16.26 -6.34
N VAL A 394 14.43 -16.49 -6.05
CA VAL A 394 13.95 -17.81 -5.60
C VAL A 394 14.09 -18.85 -6.70
N GLY A 395 13.72 -18.52 -7.94
CA GLY A 395 13.84 -19.41 -9.09
C GLY A 395 15.27 -19.96 -9.25
N VAL A 396 16.27 -19.08 -9.14
CA VAL A 396 17.70 -19.45 -9.20
C VAL A 396 18.09 -20.44 -8.10
N ILE A 397 17.61 -20.24 -6.87
CA ILE A 397 17.92 -21.13 -5.74
C ILE A 397 17.27 -22.50 -5.92
N VAL A 398 16.01 -22.55 -6.39
CA VAL A 398 15.31 -23.80 -6.64
C VAL A 398 15.94 -24.58 -7.80
N GLU A 399 16.32 -23.90 -8.89
CA GLU A 399 17.03 -24.51 -10.01
C GLU A 399 18.39 -25.08 -9.55
N LYS A 400 19.12 -24.34 -8.71
CA LYS A 400 20.38 -24.81 -8.12
C LYS A 400 20.17 -26.05 -7.27
N ALA A 401 19.13 -26.11 -6.44
CA ALA A 401 18.80 -27.30 -5.66
C ALA A 401 18.53 -28.51 -6.56
N ALA A 402 17.76 -28.32 -7.63
CA ALA A 402 17.47 -29.38 -8.60
C ALA A 402 18.74 -29.88 -9.28
N ARG A 403 19.67 -28.98 -9.65
CA ARG A 403 20.96 -29.35 -10.23
C ARG A 403 21.84 -30.14 -9.26
N LEU A 404 21.90 -29.75 -7.99
CA LEU A 404 22.67 -30.49 -6.98
C LEU A 404 22.14 -31.91 -6.78
N ARG A 405 20.81 -32.10 -6.79
CA ARG A 405 20.20 -33.44 -6.74
C ARG A 405 20.61 -34.31 -7.93
N ARG A 406 20.68 -33.74 -9.14
CA ARG A 406 21.13 -34.47 -10.35
C ARG A 406 22.60 -34.87 -10.30
N LEU A 407 23.41 -34.11 -9.57
CA LEU A 407 24.84 -34.40 -9.35
C LEU A 407 25.07 -35.34 -8.15
N ASP A 408 23.99 -35.91 -7.57
CA ASP A 408 23.97 -36.74 -6.35
C ASP A 408 24.60 -36.05 -5.12
N ASP A 409 24.68 -34.71 -5.12
CA ASP A 409 25.03 -33.90 -3.95
C ASP A 409 23.78 -33.70 -3.08
N ARG A 410 23.46 -34.74 -2.32
CA ARG A 410 22.30 -34.76 -1.41
C ARG A 410 22.43 -33.74 -0.29
N VAL A 411 23.65 -33.52 0.22
CA VAL A 411 23.90 -32.58 1.32
C VAL A 411 23.58 -31.16 0.88
N GLY A 412 24.11 -30.74 -0.28
CA GLY A 412 23.83 -29.42 -0.84
C GLY A 412 22.35 -29.22 -1.17
N ALA A 413 21.69 -30.24 -1.72
CA ALA A 413 20.27 -30.17 -2.03
C ALA A 413 19.37 -30.07 -0.77
N VAL A 414 19.70 -30.82 0.30
CA VAL A 414 19.00 -30.74 1.59
C VAL A 414 19.22 -29.38 2.24
N ALA A 415 20.45 -28.87 2.24
CA ALA A 415 20.76 -27.56 2.80
C ALA A 415 19.94 -26.43 2.14
N ILE A 416 19.84 -26.41 0.80
CA ILE A 416 19.00 -25.43 0.11
C ILE A 416 17.52 -25.62 0.44
N SER A 417 17.04 -26.86 0.52
CA SER A 417 15.64 -27.15 0.87
C SER A 417 15.30 -26.62 2.28
N ILE A 418 16.22 -26.77 3.24
CA ILE A 418 16.08 -26.20 4.59
C ILE A 418 16.03 -24.68 4.54
N VAL A 419 16.91 -24.02 3.77
CA VAL A 419 16.90 -22.55 3.62
C VAL A 419 15.57 -22.05 3.05
N VAL A 420 15.03 -22.71 2.02
CA VAL A 420 13.72 -22.35 1.45
C VAL A 420 12.60 -22.56 2.48
N LEU A 421 12.61 -23.68 3.20
CA LEU A 421 11.63 -23.96 4.26
C LEU A 421 11.66 -22.90 5.37
N LEU A 422 12.86 -22.53 5.84
CA LEU A 422 13.04 -21.51 6.87
C LEU A 422 12.58 -20.12 6.36
N ALA A 423 12.87 -19.78 5.10
CA ALA A 423 12.41 -18.53 4.50
C ALA A 423 10.87 -18.49 4.41
N THR A 424 10.23 -19.58 3.97
CA THR A 424 8.76 -19.68 3.93
C THR A 424 8.16 -19.61 5.33
N ALA A 425 8.73 -20.32 6.30
CA ALA A 425 8.29 -20.29 7.70
C ALA A 425 8.42 -18.89 8.30
N GLN A 426 9.55 -18.19 8.05
CA GLN A 426 9.75 -16.82 8.51
C GLN A 426 8.69 -15.86 7.96
N VAL A 427 8.37 -15.95 6.67
CA VAL A 427 7.30 -15.13 6.06
C VAL A 427 5.95 -15.42 6.71
N GLY A 428 5.60 -16.70 6.87
CA GLY A 428 4.33 -17.11 7.46
C GLY A 428 4.17 -16.69 8.92
N VAL A 429 5.20 -16.91 9.75
CA VAL A 429 5.22 -16.51 11.16
C VAL A 429 5.12 -15.00 11.29
N THR A 430 5.89 -14.24 10.50
CA THR A 430 5.86 -12.77 10.54
C THR A 430 4.48 -12.26 10.12
N ALA A 431 3.92 -12.79 9.03
CA ALA A 431 2.58 -12.41 8.55
C ALA A 431 1.49 -12.68 9.61
N TYR A 432 1.56 -13.84 10.27
CA TYR A 432 0.63 -14.20 11.34
C TYR A 432 0.77 -13.27 12.57
N GLN A 433 2.00 -13.08 13.03
CA GLN A 433 2.29 -12.22 14.18
C GLN A 433 1.82 -10.79 13.96
N THR A 434 2.15 -10.20 12.82
CA THR A 434 1.83 -8.80 12.55
C THR A 434 0.36 -8.57 12.21
N SER A 435 -0.30 -9.53 11.56
CA SER A 435 -1.66 -9.31 11.00
C SER A 435 -2.79 -9.89 11.85
N PHE A 436 -2.51 -10.87 12.70
CA PHE A 436 -3.55 -11.59 13.45
C PHE A 436 -3.25 -11.72 14.95
N ALA A 437 -2.03 -12.10 15.34
CA ALA A 437 -1.72 -12.33 16.75
C ALA A 437 -1.61 -11.02 17.53
N SER A 438 -0.90 -10.03 16.98
CA SER A 438 -0.62 -8.76 17.66
C SER A 438 -0.81 -7.54 16.72
N PRO A 439 -1.97 -7.38 16.06
CA PRO A 439 -2.17 -6.36 15.03
C PRO A 439 -2.26 -4.92 15.53
N GLN A 440 -2.32 -4.70 16.85
CA GLN A 440 -2.40 -3.38 17.51
C GLN A 440 -1.28 -3.17 18.54
N SER A 441 -0.35 -4.12 18.69
CA SER A 441 0.71 -4.02 19.68
C SER A 441 1.76 -3.00 19.26
N ALA A 442 2.25 -2.18 20.21
CA ALA A 442 3.37 -1.26 19.97
C ALA A 442 4.67 -1.97 19.54
N ASP A 443 4.84 -3.25 19.86
CA ASP A 443 6.00 -4.06 19.43
C ASP A 443 5.90 -4.52 17.96
N ASN A 444 4.73 -4.38 17.35
CA ASN A 444 4.54 -4.74 15.95
C ASN A 444 5.16 -3.67 15.05
N PRO A 445 6.17 -4.01 14.21
CA PRO A 445 6.87 -3.03 13.38
C PRO A 445 5.99 -2.39 12.28
N LEU A 446 4.79 -2.91 12.06
CA LEU A 446 3.81 -2.36 11.11
C LEU A 446 2.75 -1.47 11.77
N VAL A 447 2.70 -1.42 13.11
CA VAL A 447 1.82 -0.48 13.81
C VAL A 447 2.40 0.92 13.70
N GLN A 448 1.56 1.86 13.25
CA GLN A 448 1.87 3.28 13.25
C GLN A 448 1.16 3.92 14.44
N TYR A 449 1.69 5.07 14.88
CA TYR A 449 1.21 5.82 16.04
C TYR A 449 -0.32 5.94 16.13
N GLY A 450 -1.03 6.24 15.04
CA GLY A 450 -2.48 6.43 15.05
C GLY A 450 -3.32 5.17 15.19
N GLN A 451 -2.75 3.99 15.45
CA GLN A 451 -3.50 2.77 15.76
C GLN A 451 -3.76 2.71 17.28
N PRO A 452 -5.00 2.75 17.76
CA PRO A 452 -5.31 2.56 19.18
C PRO A 452 -4.72 1.25 19.73
N ALA A 453 -4.21 1.30 20.96
CA ALA A 453 -3.75 0.11 21.66
C ALA A 453 -4.90 -0.56 22.43
N GLY A 454 -4.89 -1.90 22.49
CA GLY A 454 -5.84 -2.68 23.29
C GLY A 454 -7.17 -2.99 22.61
N HIS A 455 -8.23 -3.12 23.42
CA HIS A 455 -9.54 -3.64 23.05
C HIS A 455 -10.66 -2.62 23.31
N LEU A 456 -10.61 -1.46 22.65
CA LEU A 456 -11.59 -0.37 22.78
C LEU A 456 -12.96 -0.69 22.15
N GLN A 457 -13.08 -1.78 21.39
CA GLN A 457 -14.29 -2.17 20.63
C GLN A 457 -15.54 -2.29 21.49
N GLU A 458 -15.44 -2.92 22.67
CA GLU A 458 -16.60 -3.14 23.55
C GLU A 458 -17.14 -1.81 24.07
N THR A 459 -16.27 -0.92 24.54
CA THR A 459 -16.64 0.42 25.00
C THR A 459 -17.22 1.27 23.89
N LEU A 460 -16.64 1.24 22.69
CA LEU A 460 -17.22 1.95 21.54
C LEU A 460 -18.61 1.41 21.18
N SER A 461 -18.79 0.08 21.20
CA SER A 461 -20.10 -0.52 20.97
C SER A 461 -21.12 -0.12 22.05
N ASP A 462 -20.70 0.04 23.30
CA ASP A 462 -21.57 0.53 24.38
C ASP A 462 -21.95 1.99 24.16
N VAL A 463 -21.00 2.85 23.79
CA VAL A 463 -21.27 4.25 23.44
C VAL A 463 -22.26 4.38 22.29
N GLU A 464 -22.13 3.55 21.25
CA GLU A 464 -23.07 3.54 20.11
C GLU A 464 -24.47 3.11 20.54
N ARG A 465 -24.60 2.09 21.39
CA ARG A 465 -25.91 1.66 21.92
C ARG A 465 -26.57 2.73 22.81
N ILE A 466 -25.77 3.51 23.54
CA ILE A 466 -26.26 4.63 24.33
C ILE A 466 -26.83 5.69 23.37
N ALA A 467 -26.06 6.09 22.36
CA ALA A 467 -26.50 7.09 21.37
C ALA A 467 -27.81 6.67 20.66
N ASP A 468 -27.97 5.39 20.33
CA ASP A 468 -29.19 4.86 19.70
C ASP A 468 -30.47 5.02 20.57
N SER A 469 -30.34 5.21 21.88
CA SER A 469 -31.48 5.15 22.83
C SER A 469 -31.64 6.39 23.72
N ASN A 470 -30.60 7.19 23.85
CA ASN A 470 -30.62 8.43 24.61
C ASN A 470 -31.31 9.55 23.82
N THR A 471 -31.67 10.64 24.51
CA THR A 471 -32.22 11.84 23.87
C THR A 471 -31.52 13.07 24.42
N GLY A 472 -31.01 13.92 23.54
CA GLY A 472 -30.17 15.06 23.91
C GLY A 472 -28.71 14.72 23.62
N THR A 473 -27.79 15.33 24.37
CA THR A 473 -26.35 15.07 24.21
C THR A 473 -26.02 13.64 24.64
N ASP A 474 -25.39 12.88 23.75
CA ASP A 474 -24.95 11.50 24.02
C ASP A 474 -23.55 11.49 24.62
N VAL A 475 -22.66 12.30 24.05
CA VAL A 475 -21.24 12.33 24.40
C VAL A 475 -20.76 13.76 24.64
N LEU A 476 -20.15 13.99 25.81
CA LEU A 476 -19.45 15.24 26.13
C LEU A 476 -17.94 15.03 26.14
N PHE A 477 -17.23 15.76 25.28
CA PHE A 477 -15.78 15.87 25.35
C PHE A 477 -15.37 16.95 26.36
N TYR A 478 -14.50 16.57 27.31
CA TYR A 478 -13.98 17.46 28.33
C TYR A 478 -12.51 17.79 28.10
N GLY A 479 -12.16 19.05 28.33
CA GLY A 479 -10.78 19.54 28.41
C GLY A 479 -10.28 20.19 27.12
N ASP A 480 -9.23 21.00 27.25
CA ASP A 480 -8.65 21.79 26.15
C ASP A 480 -8.27 20.92 24.94
N GLN A 481 -7.72 19.73 25.18
CA GLN A 481 -7.24 18.85 24.12
C GLN A 481 -8.34 18.31 23.19
N PHE A 482 -9.58 18.19 23.68
CA PHE A 482 -10.72 17.67 22.91
C PHE A 482 -11.74 18.75 22.57
N TYR A 483 -11.63 19.96 23.11
CA TYR A 483 -12.62 21.01 22.92
C TYR A 483 -12.73 21.46 21.45
N VAL A 484 -13.93 21.45 20.90
CA VAL A 484 -14.27 22.05 19.60
C VAL A 484 -15.40 23.05 19.81
N ALA A 485 -15.22 24.27 19.30
CA ALA A 485 -16.19 25.35 19.52
C ALA A 485 -17.48 25.22 18.70
N ASN A 486 -17.43 24.53 17.56
CA ASN A 486 -18.58 24.31 16.69
C ASN A 486 -18.62 22.86 16.20
N GLU A 487 -19.39 22.03 16.90
CA GLU A 487 -19.54 20.60 16.62
C GLU A 487 -20.25 20.31 15.28
N SER A 488 -21.05 21.27 14.77
CA SER A 488 -21.73 21.11 13.47
C SER A 488 -20.79 21.22 12.25
N ARG A 489 -19.58 21.78 12.44
CA ARG A 489 -18.60 21.99 11.38
C ARG A 489 -17.18 21.89 11.93
N PRO A 490 -16.75 20.72 12.40
CA PRO A 490 -15.43 20.56 12.99
C PRO A 490 -14.36 20.80 11.93
N SER A 491 -13.37 21.63 12.25
CA SER A 491 -12.24 21.85 11.37
C SER A 491 -11.26 20.68 11.51
N ALA A 492 -10.83 20.10 10.38
CA ALA A 492 -9.95 18.92 10.37
C ALA A 492 -8.57 19.16 11.05
N GLY A 493 -8.19 20.42 11.28
CA GLY A 493 -6.88 20.83 11.80
C GLY A 493 -6.84 21.25 13.28
N GLU A 494 -7.98 21.34 13.96
CA GLU A 494 -8.05 21.70 15.39
C GLU A 494 -8.05 20.44 16.30
N ASN A 495 -8.36 20.64 17.58
CA ASN A 495 -8.52 19.62 18.61
C ASN A 495 -9.45 18.46 18.22
N TRP A 496 -10.33 18.64 17.22
CA TRP A 496 -11.14 17.55 16.67
C TRP A 496 -10.30 16.34 16.22
N SER A 497 -9.12 16.58 15.60
CA SER A 497 -8.24 15.49 15.17
C SER A 497 -7.72 14.64 16.34
N ASN A 498 -7.66 15.20 17.57
CA ASN A 498 -7.24 14.47 18.75
C ASN A 498 -8.27 13.44 19.22
N ARG A 499 -9.54 13.57 18.78
CA ARG A 499 -10.63 12.65 19.11
C ARG A 499 -10.62 11.38 18.26
N LEU A 500 -9.77 11.30 17.24
CA LEU A 500 -9.68 10.11 16.42
C LEU A 500 -9.21 8.90 17.27
N PRO A 501 -9.71 7.69 17.01
CA PRO A 501 -10.70 7.34 15.99
C PRO A 501 -12.17 7.49 16.45
N VAL A 502 -12.44 7.96 17.68
CA VAL A 502 -13.78 8.00 18.30
C VAL A 502 -14.79 8.73 17.43
N SER A 503 -14.41 9.85 16.80
CA SER A 503 -15.31 10.62 15.92
C SER A 503 -15.94 9.81 14.78
N TRP A 504 -15.26 8.77 14.27
CA TRP A 504 -15.86 7.88 13.26
C TRP A 504 -17.03 7.07 13.82
N TYR A 505 -16.87 6.57 15.04
CA TYR A 505 -17.87 5.74 15.72
C TYR A 505 -19.07 6.57 16.17
N LEU A 506 -18.84 7.82 16.61
CA LEU A 506 -19.93 8.74 16.95
C LEU A 506 -20.73 9.16 15.72
N GLU A 507 -20.03 9.56 14.65
CA GLU A 507 -20.68 9.99 13.40
C GLU A 507 -21.51 8.87 12.76
N ARG A 508 -21.01 7.63 12.73
CA ARG A 508 -21.75 6.52 12.13
C ARG A 508 -22.94 6.06 12.97
N ALA A 509 -22.97 6.41 14.24
CA ALA A 509 -24.08 6.17 15.16
C ALA A 509 -25.03 7.36 15.27
N ASP A 510 -24.81 8.42 14.47
CA ASP A 510 -25.62 9.66 14.50
C ASP A 510 -25.67 10.28 15.91
N ALA A 511 -24.57 10.17 16.67
CA ALA A 511 -24.53 10.60 18.06
C ALA A 511 -24.44 12.12 18.19
N GLU A 512 -25.19 12.68 19.13
CA GLU A 512 -25.15 14.11 19.48
C GLU A 512 -23.97 14.39 20.42
N VAL A 513 -23.06 15.27 19.98
CA VAL A 513 -21.79 15.53 20.65
C VAL A 513 -21.67 16.99 21.08
N GLU A 514 -21.23 17.21 22.32
CA GLU A 514 -20.86 18.53 22.83
C GLU A 514 -19.42 18.56 23.38
N SER A 515 -18.90 19.77 23.60
CA SER A 515 -17.59 20.00 24.19
C SER A 515 -17.62 21.06 25.28
N THR A 516 -16.86 20.84 26.35
CA THR A 516 -16.64 21.85 27.38
C THR A 516 -15.20 21.85 27.90
N MET A 517 -14.74 23.01 28.34
CA MET A 517 -13.51 23.16 29.12
C MET A 517 -13.79 23.47 30.60
N GLN A 518 -15.07 23.55 30.99
CA GLN A 518 -15.48 23.97 32.33
C GLN A 518 -16.16 22.83 33.07
N VAL A 519 -15.68 22.57 34.29
CA VAL A 519 -16.26 21.58 35.22
C VAL A 519 -17.74 21.81 35.48
N GLY A 520 -18.20 23.07 35.50
CA GLY A 520 -19.63 23.39 35.67
C GLY A 520 -20.54 22.81 34.58
N GLY A 521 -19.99 22.46 33.41
CA GLY A 521 -20.69 21.72 32.36
C GLY A 521 -20.96 20.25 32.69
N LEU A 522 -20.49 19.74 33.83
CA LEU A 522 -20.72 18.37 34.32
C LEU A 522 -21.79 18.29 35.41
N SER A 523 -22.54 19.38 35.64
CA SER A 523 -23.58 19.43 36.69
C SER A 523 -24.84 18.63 36.37
N ASP A 524 -25.11 18.39 35.09
CA ASP A 524 -26.12 17.46 34.56
C ASP A 524 -25.47 16.73 33.37
N PRO A 525 -24.57 15.76 33.64
CA PRO A 525 -23.69 15.21 32.62
C PRO A 525 -24.45 14.27 31.68
N PRO A 526 -24.11 14.21 30.39
CA PRO A 526 -24.67 13.20 29.50
C PRO A 526 -24.18 11.80 29.85
N PRO A 527 -24.80 10.75 29.29
CA PRO A 527 -24.43 9.36 29.60
C PRO A 527 -22.97 8.99 29.37
N VAL A 528 -22.28 9.70 28.46
CA VAL A 528 -20.85 9.46 28.17
C VAL A 528 -20.07 10.76 28.28
N VAL A 529 -18.99 10.73 29.06
CA VAL A 529 -18.00 11.81 29.14
C VAL A 529 -16.62 11.28 28.76
N ILE A 530 -15.91 11.97 27.87
CA ILE A 530 -14.58 11.57 27.41
C ILE A 530 -13.57 12.66 27.75
N ALA A 531 -12.54 12.30 28.51
CA ALA A 531 -11.52 13.23 28.97
C ALA A 531 -10.11 12.62 28.90
N ARG A 532 -9.07 13.46 28.95
CA ARG A 532 -7.70 12.98 29.09
C ARG A 532 -7.48 12.36 30.45
N ALA A 533 -6.59 11.37 30.55
CA ALA A 533 -6.23 10.79 31.84
C ALA A 533 -5.64 11.82 32.83
N SER A 534 -5.04 12.90 32.33
CA SER A 534 -4.57 14.03 33.16
C SER A 534 -5.70 14.74 33.91
N ASP A 535 -6.92 14.69 33.39
CA ASP A 535 -8.08 15.42 33.91
C ASP A 535 -8.97 14.50 34.76
N TYR A 536 -8.57 13.23 34.94
CA TYR A 536 -9.36 12.19 35.61
C TYR A 536 -9.87 12.62 36.98
N SER A 537 -9.01 13.17 37.85
CA SER A 537 -9.41 13.52 39.21
C SER A 537 -10.45 14.63 39.28
N GLU A 538 -10.41 15.56 38.32
CA GLU A 538 -11.35 16.68 38.25
C GLU A 538 -12.71 16.20 37.72
N VAL A 539 -12.70 15.43 36.62
CA VAL A 539 -13.93 14.91 36.00
C VAL A 539 -14.61 13.86 36.89
N ASN A 540 -13.85 12.92 37.47
CA ASN A 540 -14.40 11.85 38.32
C ASN A 540 -15.02 12.39 39.62
N ALA A 541 -14.65 13.60 40.06
CA ALA A 541 -15.25 14.20 41.26
C ALA A 541 -16.71 14.63 41.03
N GLU A 542 -17.09 14.91 39.79
CA GLU A 542 -18.44 15.37 39.41
C GLU A 542 -19.33 14.23 38.88
N LEU A 543 -18.76 13.11 38.46
CA LEU A 543 -19.48 11.99 37.83
C LEU A 543 -19.75 10.83 38.80
N ASP A 544 -20.71 11.00 39.72
CA ASP A 544 -21.12 9.92 40.62
C ASP A 544 -21.88 8.81 39.88
N GLY A 545 -21.54 7.55 40.15
CA GLY A 545 -22.15 6.37 39.52
C GLY A 545 -21.62 5.97 38.14
N TYR A 546 -20.72 6.76 37.54
CA TYR A 546 -20.11 6.45 36.23
C TYR A 546 -18.99 5.41 36.37
N GLU A 547 -18.87 4.51 35.39
CA GLU A 547 -17.71 3.65 35.26
C GLU A 547 -16.62 4.34 34.42
N ALA A 548 -15.40 4.41 34.94
CA ALA A 548 -14.25 4.99 34.25
C ALA A 548 -13.38 3.91 33.60
N LEU A 549 -13.21 3.98 32.27
CA LEU A 549 -12.43 3.05 31.48
C LEU A 549 -11.32 3.78 30.71
N ALA A 550 -10.06 3.45 30.99
CA ALA A 550 -8.90 4.11 30.37
C ALA A 550 -8.37 3.33 29.16
N TYR A 551 -8.13 4.03 28.06
CA TYR A 551 -7.59 3.48 26.82
C TYR A 551 -6.56 4.40 26.19
N GLU A 552 -5.67 3.82 25.40
CA GLU A 552 -4.77 4.53 24.51
C GLU A 552 -5.44 4.70 23.14
N LEU A 553 -5.80 5.93 22.76
CA LEU A 553 -6.40 6.22 21.45
C LEU A 553 -5.40 6.13 20.29
N THR A 554 -4.12 6.00 20.62
CA THR A 554 -2.97 5.78 19.73
C THR A 554 -2.19 4.56 20.22
N ALA A 555 -1.06 4.26 19.60
CA ALA A 555 -0.22 3.16 20.03
C ALA A 555 0.36 3.40 21.44
N THR A 556 0.57 4.68 21.81
CA THR A 556 1.13 5.13 23.09
C THR A 556 0.87 6.63 23.32
N GLY A 557 0.74 7.06 24.58
CA GLY A 557 0.84 8.47 24.97
C GLY A 557 -0.43 9.30 24.77
N THR A 558 -1.55 8.64 24.52
CA THR A 558 -2.88 9.24 24.43
C THR A 558 -3.91 8.61 25.36
N GLU A 559 -3.47 8.29 26.59
CA GLU A 559 -4.37 7.77 27.62
C GLU A 559 -5.57 8.70 27.83
N THR A 560 -6.74 8.14 27.57
CA THR A 560 -8.03 8.80 27.51
C THR A 560 -9.02 7.96 28.31
N VAL A 561 -9.81 8.62 29.15
CA VAL A 561 -10.78 7.97 30.03
C VAL A 561 -12.18 8.20 29.47
N PHE A 562 -12.91 7.10 29.31
CA PHE A 562 -14.33 7.08 29.00
C PHE A 562 -15.07 6.86 30.31
N PHE A 563 -15.89 7.83 30.69
CA PHE A 563 -16.83 7.70 31.80
C PHE A 563 -18.19 7.34 31.21
N LEU A 564 -18.71 6.16 31.58
CA LEU A 564 -20.00 5.66 31.09
C LEU A 564 -20.99 5.52 32.23
N ASP A 565 -22.17 6.12 32.08
CA ASP A 565 -23.34 5.77 32.87
C ASP A 565 -23.92 4.44 32.35
N ARG A 566 -23.64 3.35 33.08
CA ARG A 566 -24.13 2.01 32.74
C ARG A 566 -25.64 1.89 32.82
N SER A 567 -26.32 2.77 33.54
CA SER A 567 -27.79 2.75 33.64
C SER A 567 -28.47 3.24 32.37
N ALA A 568 -27.76 4.00 31.53
CA ALA A 568 -28.22 4.45 30.23
C ALA A 568 -28.11 3.36 29.13
N LEU A 569 -27.46 2.22 29.42
CA LEU A 569 -27.37 1.13 28.45
C LEU A 569 -28.74 0.42 28.34
N PRO A 570 -29.24 0.17 27.12
CA PRO A 570 -30.46 -0.61 26.95
C PRO A 570 -30.25 -2.04 27.49
N GLU A 571 -31.28 -2.58 28.16
CA GLU A 571 -31.28 -3.96 28.67
C GLU A 571 -30.91 -4.93 27.53
N SER A 572 -30.06 -5.92 27.84
CA SER A 572 -29.64 -6.92 26.85
C SER A 572 -30.85 -7.79 26.49
N GLY A 573 -31.42 -7.54 25.30
CA GLY A 573 -32.53 -8.30 24.71
C GLY A 573 -32.12 -9.68 24.18
#